data_AF-A0A4Y2T8H4-F1
#
_entry.id   AF-A0A4Y2T8H4-F1
#
_cell.length_a   1.000
_cell.length_b   1.000
_cell.length_c   1.000
_cell.angle_alpha   90.00
_cell.angle_beta   90.00
_cell.angle_gamma   90.00
#
_symmetry.space_group_name_H-M   'P 1'
#
loop_
_entity.id
_entity.type
_entity.pdbx_description
1 polymer ?
#
loop_
_entity_poly.entity_id
_entity_poly.type
_entity_poly.pdbx_seq_one_letter_code
_entity_poly.pdbx_strand_id
1 'polypeptide(L)'
;MFLSVKSCKKEDLILVAQEIGENVPQTAKICDLKGIILNSDEYKSDPDFVKGILENAVTDRKLQEQFEWEKIKLNKEQEFELEKIKLNEEQEFELEKIKLNKEQEFELEKITLKQQQELELEK
;
A
#
# COMPACT_ATOMS: atom_id res chain seq x y z
N MET A 1 -16.24 30.66 -12.31
CA MET A 1 -17.01 30.67 -11.05
C MET A 1 -16.26 29.86 -10.01
N PHE A 2 -16.34 30.22 -8.74
CA PHE A 2 -15.75 29.47 -7.61
C PHE A 2 -16.08 27.96 -7.63
N LEU A 3 -17.29 27.62 -8.05
CA LEU A 3 -17.76 26.23 -8.17
C LEU A 3 -17.21 25.47 -9.39
N SER A 4 -16.39 26.10 -10.22
CA SER A 4 -15.82 25.49 -11.42
C SER A 4 -14.56 24.65 -11.15
N VAL A 5 -14.03 24.66 -9.93
CA VAL A 5 -12.87 23.82 -9.55
C VAL A 5 -13.28 22.36 -9.60
N LYS A 6 -12.79 21.65 -10.63
CA LYS A 6 -13.11 20.23 -10.87
C LYS A 6 -12.52 19.37 -9.75
N SER A 7 -13.25 18.34 -9.33
CA SER A 7 -12.82 17.35 -8.31
C SER A 7 -12.73 17.87 -6.87
N CYS A 8 -13.38 18.99 -6.57
CA CYS A 8 -13.59 19.50 -5.20
C CYS A 8 -14.39 18.48 -4.38
N LYS A 9 -13.87 18.09 -3.21
CA LYS A 9 -14.53 17.25 -2.20
C LYS A 9 -15.07 18.11 -1.04
N LYS A 10 -15.77 17.47 -0.11
CA LYS A 10 -16.33 18.16 1.07
C LYS A 10 -15.22 18.75 1.94
N GLU A 11 -14.15 17.99 2.12
CA GLU A 11 -13.01 18.33 2.96
C GLU A 11 -12.28 19.58 2.44
N ASP A 12 -12.16 19.72 1.11
CA ASP A 12 -11.56 20.90 0.48
C ASP A 12 -12.36 22.16 0.81
N LEU A 13 -13.71 22.07 0.81
CA LEU A 13 -14.58 23.20 1.17
C LEU A 13 -14.55 23.53 2.66
N ILE A 14 -14.39 22.52 3.53
CA ILE A 14 -14.22 22.74 4.97
C ILE A 14 -12.93 23.54 5.21
N LEU A 15 -11.83 23.13 4.57
CA LEU A 15 -10.54 23.81 4.68
C LEU A 15 -10.63 25.26 4.20
N VAL A 16 -11.23 25.50 3.03
CA VAL A 16 -11.42 26.87 2.52
C VAL A 16 -12.20 27.73 3.50
N ALA A 17 -13.34 27.23 4.02
CA ALA A 17 -14.15 27.96 4.98
C ALA A 17 -13.36 28.29 6.27
N GLN A 18 -12.57 27.34 6.77
CA GLN A 18 -11.72 27.56 7.93
C GLN A 18 -10.61 28.59 7.67
N GLU A 19 -10.01 28.57 6.47
CA GLU A 19 -8.91 29.46 6.09
C GLU A 19 -9.36 30.91 5.90
N ILE A 20 -10.59 31.12 5.41
CA ILE A 20 -11.22 32.44 5.36
C ILE A 20 -11.84 32.87 6.70
N GLY A 21 -11.65 32.10 7.78
CA GLY A 21 -12.11 32.45 9.12
C GLY A 21 -13.59 32.14 9.43
N GLU A 22 -14.28 31.44 8.54
CA GLU A 22 -15.67 31.03 8.74
C GLU A 22 -15.78 29.78 9.63
N ASN A 23 -16.83 29.75 10.45
CA ASN A 23 -17.09 28.60 11.30
C ASN A 23 -17.87 27.52 10.54
N VAL A 24 -17.33 26.30 10.52
CA VAL A 24 -17.94 25.16 9.82
C VAL A 24 -18.64 24.22 10.80
N PRO A 25 -19.98 24.08 10.73
CA PRO A 25 -20.69 23.08 11.52
C PRO A 25 -20.24 21.66 11.15
N GLN A 26 -20.04 20.79 12.13
CA GLN A 26 -19.64 19.39 11.89
C GLN A 26 -20.67 18.62 11.04
N THR A 27 -21.94 18.98 11.13
CA THR A 27 -23.04 18.37 10.37
C THR A 27 -23.29 19.04 9.01
N ALA A 28 -22.50 20.05 8.63
CA ALA A 28 -22.70 20.80 7.39
C ALA A 28 -22.59 19.89 6.16
N LYS A 29 -23.52 20.08 5.22
CA LYS A 29 -23.48 19.44 3.89
C LYS A 29 -22.69 20.33 2.92
N ILE A 30 -22.34 19.77 1.76
CA ILE A 30 -21.64 20.51 0.70
C ILE A 30 -22.40 21.78 0.28
N CYS A 31 -23.73 21.74 0.22
CA CYS A 31 -24.55 22.92 -0.08
C CYS A 31 -24.39 24.01 0.99
N ASP A 32 -24.36 23.62 2.26
CA ASP A 32 -24.23 24.53 3.39
C ASP A 32 -22.83 25.18 3.39
N LEU A 33 -21.78 24.38 3.17
CA LEU A 33 -20.39 24.85 3.04
C LEU A 33 -20.23 25.85 1.90
N LYS A 34 -20.81 25.56 0.73
CA LYS A 34 -20.82 26.50 -0.40
C LYS A 34 -21.57 27.78 -0.02
N GLY A 35 -22.69 27.66 0.68
CA GLY A 35 -23.46 28.79 1.18
C GLY A 35 -22.64 29.66 2.13
N ILE A 36 -21.93 29.06 3.09
CA ILE A 36 -21.06 29.77 4.04
C ILE A 36 -19.98 30.53 3.27
N ILE A 37 -19.22 29.86 2.41
CA ILE A 37 -18.12 30.49 1.66
C ILE A 37 -18.64 31.61 0.75
N LEU A 38 -19.70 31.37 -0.03
CA LEU A 38 -20.24 32.38 -0.94
C LEU A 38 -20.82 33.60 -0.22
N ASN A 39 -21.23 33.46 1.05
CA ASN A 39 -21.76 34.55 1.87
C ASN A 39 -20.71 35.23 2.76
N SER A 40 -19.50 34.68 2.86
CA SER A 40 -18.38 35.28 3.61
C SER A 40 -17.99 36.65 3.06
N ASP A 41 -17.41 37.48 3.92
CA ASP A 41 -16.95 38.81 3.53
C ASP A 41 -15.70 38.71 2.63
N GLU A 42 -14.82 37.75 2.90
CA GLU A 42 -13.64 37.42 2.08
C GLU A 42 -14.05 37.07 0.64
N TYR A 43 -15.07 36.22 0.45
CA TYR A 43 -15.51 35.86 -0.90
C TYR A 43 -16.16 37.03 -1.63
N LYS A 44 -16.92 37.88 -0.93
CA LYS A 44 -17.53 39.08 -1.54
C LYS A 44 -16.49 40.13 -1.89
N SER A 45 -15.43 40.25 -1.09
CA SER A 45 -14.34 41.20 -1.28
C SER A 45 -13.38 40.74 -2.38
N ASP A 46 -12.93 39.49 -2.33
CA ASP A 46 -11.99 38.90 -3.27
C ASP A 46 -12.34 37.44 -3.61
N PRO A 47 -13.23 37.22 -4.60
CA PRO A 47 -13.60 35.88 -5.04
C PRO A 47 -12.42 35.07 -5.61
N ASP A 48 -11.42 35.74 -6.19
CA ASP A 48 -10.28 35.09 -6.82
C ASP A 48 -9.28 34.58 -5.78
N PHE A 49 -9.09 35.30 -4.68
CA PHE A 49 -8.35 34.82 -3.52
C PHE A 49 -8.94 33.52 -2.96
N VAL A 50 -10.24 33.50 -2.68
CA VAL A 50 -10.92 32.30 -2.15
C VAL A 50 -10.89 31.15 -3.16
N LYS A 51 -10.95 31.45 -4.46
CA LYS A 51 -10.74 30.46 -5.52
C LYS A 51 -9.32 29.89 -5.49
N GLY A 52 -8.30 30.71 -5.27
CA GLY A 52 -6.91 30.29 -5.12
C GLY A 52 -6.71 29.33 -3.94
N ILE A 53 -7.33 29.62 -2.79
CA ILE A 53 -7.32 28.72 -1.63
C ILE A 53 -7.92 27.36 -2.00
N LEU A 54 -9.08 27.34 -2.66
CA LEU A 54 -9.72 26.09 -3.07
C LEU A 54 -8.87 25.30 -4.06
N GLU A 55 -8.21 25.97 -5.01
CA GLU A 55 -7.31 25.34 -5.97
C GLU A 55 -6.09 24.71 -5.30
N ASN A 56 -5.50 25.41 -4.33
CA ASN A 56 -4.39 24.88 -3.53
C ASN A 56 -4.82 23.68 -2.70
N ALA A 57 -5.94 23.79 -1.97
CA ALA A 57 -6.47 22.70 -1.15
C ALA A 57 -6.71 21.41 -1.97
N VAL A 58 -7.32 21.56 -3.15
CA VAL A 58 -7.57 20.43 -4.08
C VAL A 58 -6.25 19.85 -4.61
N THR A 59 -5.27 20.70 -4.90
CA THR A 59 -3.96 20.27 -5.43
C THR A 59 -3.15 19.53 -4.38
N ASP A 60 -3.07 20.07 -3.17
CA ASP A 60 -2.35 19.48 -2.04
C ASP A 60 -2.94 18.12 -1.67
N ARG A 61 -4.28 18.01 -1.59
CA ARG A 61 -4.93 16.72 -1.36
C ARG A 61 -4.60 15.71 -2.45
N LYS A 62 -4.65 16.11 -3.73
CA LYS A 62 -4.32 15.19 -4.84
C LYS A 62 -2.87 14.73 -4.79
N LEU A 63 -1.96 15.63 -4.43
CA LEU A 63 -0.55 15.30 -4.27
C LEU A 63 -0.35 14.31 -3.12
N GLN A 64 -0.99 14.55 -1.97
CA GLN A 64 -0.96 13.60 -0.85
C GLN A 64 -1.56 12.24 -1.21
N GLU A 65 -2.72 12.22 -1.89
CA GLU A 65 -3.33 11.01 -2.40
C GLU A 65 -2.32 10.25 -3.29
N GLN A 66 -1.68 10.92 -4.25
CA GLN A 66 -0.69 10.30 -5.13
C GLN A 66 0.50 9.70 -4.34
N PHE A 67 1.05 10.43 -3.38
CA PHE A 67 2.15 9.93 -2.54
C PHE A 67 1.75 8.67 -1.76
N GLU A 68 0.54 8.64 -1.18
CA GLU A 68 0.04 7.45 -0.48
C GLU A 68 -0.18 6.28 -1.44
N TRP A 69 -0.69 6.53 -2.64
CA TRP A 69 -0.83 5.49 -3.68
C TRP A 69 0.51 4.90 -4.10
N GLU A 70 1.53 5.74 -4.32
CA GLU A 70 2.88 5.27 -4.66
C GLU A 70 3.51 4.46 -3.53
N LYS A 71 3.33 4.90 -2.28
CA LYS A 71 3.80 4.17 -1.10
C LYS A 71 3.13 2.80 -0.95
N ILE A 72 1.81 2.72 -1.15
CA ILE A 72 1.08 1.45 -1.14
C ILE A 72 1.59 0.52 -2.25
N LYS A 73 1.83 1.07 -3.45
CA LYS A 73 2.35 0.29 -4.58
C LYS A 73 3.74 -0.29 -4.27
N LEU A 74 4.65 0.54 -3.76
CA LEU A 74 5.98 0.11 -3.36
C LEU A 74 5.95 -0.98 -2.28
N ASN A 75 5.10 -0.82 -1.27
CA ASN A 75 4.95 -1.83 -0.20
C ASN A 75 4.44 -3.17 -0.76
N LYS A 76 3.47 -3.15 -1.68
CA LYS A 76 2.97 -4.37 -2.32
C LYS A 76 4.03 -5.06 -3.18
N GLU A 77 4.85 -4.29 -3.87
CA GLU A 77 5.96 -4.83 -4.67
C GLU A 77 7.01 -5.50 -3.77
N GLN A 78 7.37 -4.85 -2.66
CA GLN A 78 8.27 -5.43 -1.65
C GLN A 78 7.68 -6.71 -1.01
N GLU A 79 6.39 -6.71 -0.67
CA GLU A 79 5.72 -7.89 -0.11
C GLU A 79 5.77 -9.08 -1.09
N PHE A 80 5.52 -8.82 -2.37
CA PHE A 80 5.58 -9.84 -3.41
C PHE A 80 7.01 -10.37 -3.65
N GLU A 81 8.03 -9.50 -3.58
CA GLU A 81 9.43 -9.95 -3.66
C GLU A 81 9.81 -10.82 -2.46
N LEU A 82 9.40 -10.45 -1.25
CA LEU A 82 9.63 -11.25 -0.04
C LEU A 82 8.93 -12.61 -0.12
N GLU A 83 7.72 -12.67 -0.67
CA GLU A 83 6.98 -13.92 -0.86
C GLU A 83 7.69 -14.84 -1.86
N LYS A 84 8.23 -14.29 -2.96
CA LYS A 84 9.06 -15.05 -3.91
C LYS A 84 10.33 -15.61 -3.28
N ILE A 85 11.02 -14.82 -2.46
CA ILE A 85 12.24 -15.26 -1.78
C ILE A 85 11.91 -16.44 -0.85
N LYS A 86 10.86 -16.31 -0.02
CA LYS A 86 10.42 -17.39 0.88
C LYS A 86 10.06 -18.66 0.12
N LEU A 87 9.33 -18.54 -0.99
CA LEU A 87 8.96 -19.69 -1.80
C LEU A 87 10.20 -20.40 -2.38
N ASN A 88 11.18 -19.63 -2.85
CA ASN A 88 12.43 -20.20 -3.36
C ASN A 88 13.24 -20.89 -2.25
N GLU A 89 13.34 -20.27 -1.07
CA GLU A 89 14.01 -20.85 0.10
C GLU A 89 13.34 -22.16 0.55
N GLU A 90 12.01 -22.21 0.58
CA GLU A 90 11.26 -23.43 0.89
C GLU A 90 11.52 -24.54 -0.14
N GLN A 91 11.51 -24.21 -1.43
CA GLN A 91 11.81 -25.16 -2.50
C GLN A 91 13.25 -25.69 -2.42
N GLU A 92 14.23 -24.81 -2.13
CA GLU A 92 15.63 -25.22 -1.97
C GLU A 92 15.81 -26.15 -0.78
N PHE A 93 15.17 -25.83 0.36
CA PHE A 93 15.19 -26.66 1.56
C PHE A 93 14.56 -28.04 1.31
N GLU A 94 13.42 -28.11 0.60
CA GLU A 94 12.80 -29.39 0.24
C GLU A 94 13.70 -30.22 -0.67
N LEU A 95 14.34 -29.59 -1.66
CA LEU A 95 15.29 -30.27 -2.56
C LEU A 95 16.51 -30.81 -1.81
N GLU A 96 17.04 -30.05 -0.85
CA GLU A 96 18.15 -30.48 -0.01
C GLU A 96 17.77 -31.68 0.87
N LYS A 97 16.57 -31.65 1.47
CA LYS A 97 16.03 -32.78 2.25
C LYS A 97 15.88 -34.05 1.41
N ILE A 98 15.41 -33.92 0.16
CA ILE A 98 15.30 -35.06 -0.77
C ILE A 98 16.68 -35.63 -1.10
N LYS A 99 17.68 -34.77 -1.36
CA LYS A 99 19.06 -35.21 -1.65
C LYS A 99 19.65 -35.97 -0.47
N LEU A 100 19.52 -35.42 0.75
CA LEU A 100 20.02 -36.04 1.97
C LEU A 100 19.38 -37.41 2.21
N ASN A 101 18.06 -37.53 2.04
CA ASN A 101 17.36 -38.80 2.21
C ASN A 101 17.84 -39.86 1.20
N LYS A 102 18.02 -39.48 -0.07
CA LYS A 102 18.54 -40.40 -1.11
C LYS A 102 19.97 -40.86 -0.81
N GLU A 103 20.82 -39.97 -0.30
CA GLU A 103 22.18 -40.31 0.08
C GLU A 103 22.20 -41.28 1.27
N GLN A 104 21.34 -41.06 2.27
CA GLN A 104 21.15 -41.98 3.40
C GLN A 104 20.66 -43.36 2.95
N GLU A 105 19.66 -43.43 2.06
CA GLU A 105 19.16 -44.69 1.49
C GLU A 105 20.27 -45.45 0.75
N PHE A 106 21.05 -44.76 -0.06
CA PHE A 106 22.15 -45.37 -0.81
C PHE A 106 23.26 -45.93 0.10
N GLU A 107 23.61 -45.22 1.16
CA GLU A 107 24.59 -45.72 2.14
C GLU A 107 24.05 -46.93 2.93
N LEU A 108 22.77 -46.93 3.29
CA LEU A 108 22.12 -48.09 3.93
C LEU A 108 22.12 -49.32 3.00
N GLU A 109 21.86 -49.13 1.72
CA GLU A 109 21.88 -50.21 0.72
C GLU A 109 23.30 -50.79 0.55
N LYS A 110 24.33 -49.95 0.48
CA LYS A 110 25.74 -50.40 0.45
C LYS A 110 26.11 -51.21 1.68
N ILE A 111 25.71 -50.78 2.87
CA ILE A 111 25.99 -51.49 4.12
C ILE A 111 25.32 -52.88 4.08
N THR A 112 24.06 -52.93 3.66
CA THR A 112 23.30 -54.19 3.56
C THR A 112 23.93 -55.17 2.58
N LEU A 113 24.38 -54.69 1.41
CA LEU A 113 25.09 -55.50 0.41
C LEU A 113 26.40 -56.08 0.95
N LYS A 114 27.21 -55.27 1.66
CA LYS A 114 28.45 -55.76 2.28
C LYS A 114 28.19 -56.87 3.30
N GLN A 115 27.20 -56.68 4.17
CA GLN A 115 26.84 -57.69 5.19
C GLN A 115 26.41 -59.02 4.56
N GLN A 116 25.66 -58.98 3.45
CA GLN A 116 25.27 -60.20 2.73
C GLN A 116 26.48 -60.93 2.12
N GLN A 117 27.42 -60.20 1.52
CA GLN A 117 28.63 -60.78 0.94
C GLN A 117 29.53 -61.45 1.99
N GLU A 118 29.69 -60.84 3.17
CA GLU A 118 30.46 -61.43 4.27
C GLU A 118 29.81 -62.73 4.79
N LEU A 119 28.48 -62.75 4.92
CA LEU A 119 27.70 -63.93 5.32
C LEU A 119 27.76 -65.10 4.31
N GLU A 120 27.96 -64.81 3.03
CA GLU A 120 28.14 -65.82 1.99
C GLU A 120 29.56 -66.39 1.95
N LEU A 121 30.57 -65.62 2.37
CA LEU A 121 31.98 -66.05 2.44
C LEU A 121 32.31 -66.91 3.67
N GLU A 122 31.48 -66.87 4.72
CA GLU A 122 31.63 -67.68 5.94
C GLU A 122 30.93 -69.06 5.89
N LYS A 123 30.27 -69.42 4.77
CA LYS A 123 29.60 -70.72 4.56
C LYS A 123 30.40 -71.65 3.65
#